data_AF-A0A0F2Q1V5-F1
#
_entry.id   AF-A0A0F2Q1V5-F1
#
_cell.length_a   1.000
_cell.length_b   1.000
_cell.length_c   1.000
_cell.angle_alpha   90.00
_cell.angle_beta   90.00
_cell.angle_gamma   90.00
#
_symmetry.space_group_name_H-M   'P 1'
#
loop_
_entity.id
_entity.type
_entity.pdbx_description
1 polymer ?
#
loop_
_entity_poly.entity_id
_entity_poly.type
_entity_poly.pdbx_seq_one_letter_code
_entity_poly.pdbx_strand_id
1 'polypeptide(L)'
;MYKFLLIEDNKEDAEACLDTILRMNRQSGQTNITVDVSDTFEGAMSEIKNDYHGVIVDIKLDGDNSGNAIIRKIIDEYRVPVAVMTGTPDTELEESSPIRIYKKGESSYEEIVNSLIKSTSTGLFNVIGGKGIIERVMNQIFWKNLYPQIHLWEHQRDKGVDTEKVLLRYAIAHIQELIDNEIPAYVTEEMYIKPPIDEAIKTGSILKSKRDGLCSVVLSPPCDLAVHNGKIKTDRILLCEIDDHDLINTKLIEGMTKTSKMEKCIAATINNNYSEYYHWLPSNSLFNGGYINFRKVLSYSPESLEEEYEKPIIKIQEYFVKSILGRFSSYYARQGQPDFKFEDEAALIVEKIQQLVNQ
;
A
#
# COMPACT_ATOMS: atom_id res chain seq x y z
N MET A 1 5.56 -12.78 24.15
CA MET A 1 4.67 -13.91 24.46
C MET A 1 3.72 -14.06 23.29
N TYR A 2 3.58 -15.26 22.73
CA TYR A 2 2.64 -15.56 21.66
C TYR A 2 1.53 -16.46 22.19
N LYS A 3 0.30 -16.19 21.76
CA LYS A 3 -0.89 -16.96 22.12
C LYS A 3 -1.56 -17.43 20.84
N PHE A 4 -1.72 -18.73 20.65
CA PHE A 4 -2.39 -19.30 19.48
C PHE A 4 -3.66 -20.05 19.88
N LEU A 5 -4.57 -20.20 18.92
CA LEU A 5 -5.74 -21.06 19.03
C LEU A 5 -5.56 -22.24 18.08
N LEU A 6 -5.66 -23.46 18.61
CA LEU A 6 -5.75 -24.69 17.82
C LEU A 6 -7.21 -25.13 17.77
N ILE A 7 -7.72 -25.39 16.58
CA ILE A 7 -9.05 -25.94 16.35
C ILE A 7 -8.88 -27.33 15.74
N GLU A 8 -9.09 -28.34 16.57
CA GLU A 8 -8.75 -29.75 16.30
C GLU A 8 -9.62 -30.63 17.20
N ASP A 9 -10.46 -31.49 16.60
CA ASP A 9 -11.35 -32.40 17.32
C ASP A 9 -10.65 -33.72 17.69
N ASN A 10 -9.53 -34.04 17.02
CA ASN A 10 -8.72 -35.20 17.35
C ASN A 10 -7.78 -34.92 18.53
N LYS A 11 -8.00 -35.63 19.64
CA LYS A 11 -7.20 -35.48 20.86
C LYS A 11 -5.72 -35.81 20.69
N GLU A 12 -5.36 -36.81 19.88
CA GLU A 12 -3.97 -37.18 19.65
C GLU A 12 -3.23 -36.08 18.88
N ASP A 13 -3.88 -35.50 17.87
CA ASP A 13 -3.34 -34.38 17.10
C ASP A 13 -3.20 -33.11 17.97
N ALA A 14 -4.18 -32.85 18.84
CA ALA A 14 -4.12 -31.75 19.80
C ALA A 14 -2.97 -31.94 20.82
N GLU A 15 -2.82 -33.13 21.38
CA GLU A 15 -1.71 -33.48 22.30
C GLU A 15 -0.35 -33.34 21.60
N ALA A 16 -0.22 -33.78 20.35
CA ALA A 16 1.00 -33.62 19.56
C ALA A 16 1.38 -32.14 19.35
N CYS A 17 0.39 -31.26 19.17
CA CYS A 17 0.61 -29.82 19.11
C CYS A 17 1.14 -29.29 20.46
N LEU A 18 0.47 -29.63 21.55
CA LEU A 18 0.84 -29.18 22.90
C LEU A 18 2.26 -29.65 23.29
N ASP A 19 2.60 -30.91 23.02
CA ASP A 19 3.94 -31.45 23.28
C ASP A 19 5.02 -30.73 22.47
N THR A 20 4.71 -30.38 21.22
CA THR A 20 5.61 -29.59 20.37
C THR A 20 5.86 -28.21 20.98
N ILE A 21 4.81 -27.53 21.45
CA ILE A 21 4.93 -26.22 22.11
C ILE A 21 5.74 -26.30 23.41
N LEU A 22 5.50 -27.34 24.23
CA LEU A 22 6.26 -27.59 25.45
C LEU A 22 7.75 -27.77 25.15
N ARG A 23 8.09 -28.52 24.08
CA ARG A 23 9.47 -28.69 23.62
C ARG A 23 10.06 -27.35 23.15
N MET A 24 9.34 -26.60 22.32
CA MET A 24 9.79 -25.29 21.80
C MET A 24 10.08 -24.29 22.93
N ASN A 25 9.21 -24.20 23.93
CA ASN A 25 9.39 -23.31 25.09
C ASN A 25 10.58 -23.70 25.97
N ARG A 26 10.89 -25.01 26.10
CA ARG A 26 12.08 -25.47 26.83
C ARG A 26 13.40 -25.13 26.12
N GLN A 27 13.39 -25.16 24.78
CA GLN A 27 14.56 -24.86 23.96
C GLN A 27 14.77 -23.35 23.79
N SER A 28 13.68 -22.61 23.63
CA SER A 28 13.68 -21.16 23.37
C SER A 28 13.61 -20.40 24.69
N GLY A 29 14.75 -20.19 25.38
CA GLY A 29 14.79 -19.47 26.66
C GLY A 29 14.28 -18.01 26.65
N GLN A 30 13.74 -17.51 25.54
CA GLN A 30 13.25 -16.13 25.34
C GLN A 30 11.81 -16.03 24.81
N THR A 31 11.26 -17.07 24.17
CA THR A 31 9.93 -17.01 23.52
C THR A 31 8.94 -17.86 24.29
N ASN A 32 8.01 -17.20 24.99
CA ASN A 32 6.92 -17.88 25.69
C ASN A 32 5.71 -18.03 24.75
N ILE A 33 5.36 -19.27 24.41
CA ILE A 33 4.25 -19.64 23.53
C ILE A 33 3.17 -20.36 24.35
N THR A 34 1.92 -19.93 24.22
CA THR A 34 0.75 -20.62 24.77
C THR A 34 -0.23 -20.98 23.66
N VAL A 35 -0.91 -22.11 23.79
CA VAL A 35 -1.93 -22.57 22.85
C VAL A 35 -3.17 -22.94 23.63
N ASP A 36 -4.30 -22.37 23.23
CA ASP A 36 -5.62 -22.80 23.65
C ASP A 36 -6.16 -23.78 22.61
N VAL A 37 -6.85 -24.83 23.04
CA VAL A 37 -7.42 -25.85 22.15
C VAL A 37 -8.94 -25.75 22.19
N SER A 38 -9.56 -25.78 21.02
CA SER A 38 -10.99 -25.96 20.86
C SER A 38 -11.27 -27.19 20.01
N ASP A 39 -12.04 -28.11 20.57
CA ASP A 39 -12.36 -29.42 20.01
C ASP A 39 -13.72 -29.45 19.28
N THR A 40 -14.42 -28.32 19.24
CA THR A 40 -15.75 -28.21 18.63
C THR A 40 -15.85 -26.93 17.81
N PHE A 41 -16.69 -26.99 16.77
CA PHE A 41 -17.00 -25.80 15.98
C PHE A 41 -17.54 -24.64 16.84
N GLU A 42 -18.48 -24.90 17.75
CA GLU A 42 -19.06 -23.86 18.61
C GLU A 42 -18.04 -23.24 19.57
N GLY A 43 -17.18 -24.08 20.16
CA GLY A 43 -16.08 -23.61 21.01
C GLY A 43 -15.14 -22.68 20.24
N ALA A 44 -14.76 -23.07 19.03
CA ALA A 44 -13.86 -22.30 18.19
C ALA A 44 -14.45 -20.92 17.87
N MET A 45 -15.74 -20.87 17.54
CA MET A 45 -16.48 -19.65 17.23
C MET A 45 -16.62 -18.70 18.43
N SER A 46 -16.63 -19.25 19.65
CA SER A 46 -16.60 -18.45 20.88
C SER A 46 -15.20 -17.89 21.14
N GLU A 47 -14.18 -18.74 21.02
CA GLU A 47 -12.78 -18.40 21.34
C GLU A 47 -12.18 -17.40 20.36
N ILE A 48 -12.51 -17.47 19.06
CA ILE A 48 -11.85 -16.67 18.01
C ILE A 48 -11.97 -15.14 18.20
N LYS A 49 -12.90 -14.71 19.04
CA LYS A 49 -13.09 -13.31 19.47
C LYS A 49 -11.99 -12.81 20.40
N ASN A 50 -11.23 -13.73 21.00
CA ASN A 50 -10.14 -13.44 21.92
C ASN A 50 -8.85 -13.06 21.17
N ASP A 51 -7.88 -12.50 21.91
CA ASP A 51 -6.62 -12.06 21.33
C ASP A 51 -5.69 -13.24 21.05
N TYR A 52 -5.72 -13.70 19.81
CA TYR A 52 -4.75 -14.65 19.29
C TYR A 52 -3.78 -13.98 18.33
N HIS A 53 -2.53 -14.44 18.39
CA HIS A 53 -1.45 -14.10 17.47
C HIS A 53 -1.45 -15.00 16.23
N GLY A 54 -2.35 -15.98 16.18
CA GLY A 54 -2.54 -16.89 15.06
C GLY A 54 -3.52 -18.00 15.41
N VAL A 55 -4.13 -18.58 14.38
CA VAL A 55 -5.09 -19.68 14.49
C VAL A 55 -4.62 -20.84 13.62
N ILE A 56 -4.66 -22.06 14.17
CA ILE A 56 -4.38 -23.30 13.46
C ILE A 56 -5.70 -24.07 13.36
N VAL A 57 -6.10 -24.45 12.15
CA VAL A 57 -7.42 -25.03 11.86
C VAL A 57 -7.25 -26.37 11.16
N ASP A 58 -7.84 -27.45 11.68
CA ASP A 58 -8.13 -28.64 10.87
C ASP A 58 -9.41 -28.44 10.05
N ILE A 59 -9.41 -28.98 8.84
CA ILE A 59 -10.52 -28.89 7.89
C ILE A 59 -11.68 -29.80 8.27
N LYS A 60 -11.37 -31.00 8.78
CA LYS A 60 -12.40 -31.94 9.24
C LYS A 60 -12.57 -31.74 10.74
N LEU A 61 -13.77 -31.35 11.14
CA LEU A 61 -14.15 -31.21 12.54
C LEU A 61 -15.35 -32.13 12.82
N ASP A 62 -15.89 -32.01 14.03
CA ASP A 62 -16.96 -32.85 14.53
C ASP A 62 -18.21 -32.89 13.62
N GLY A 63 -18.61 -34.10 13.23
CA GLY A 63 -19.83 -34.34 12.44
C GLY A 63 -19.73 -33.80 11.01
N ASP A 64 -20.69 -32.95 10.61
CA ASP A 64 -20.74 -32.30 9.30
C ASP A 64 -20.09 -30.90 9.31
N ASN A 65 -19.54 -30.46 10.45
CA ASN A 65 -18.91 -29.15 10.57
C ASN A 65 -17.53 -29.14 9.90
N SER A 66 -17.21 -28.05 9.20
CA SER A 66 -15.98 -27.92 8.45
C SER A 66 -15.16 -26.74 8.93
N GLY A 67 -13.85 -26.95 9.06
CA GLY A 67 -12.87 -25.89 9.28
C GLY A 67 -12.94 -24.80 8.20
N ASN A 68 -13.41 -25.12 6.99
CA ASN A 68 -13.65 -24.11 5.93
C ASN A 68 -14.63 -23.03 6.39
N ALA A 69 -15.69 -23.37 7.12
CA ALA A 69 -16.65 -22.39 7.63
C ALA A 69 -16.02 -21.44 8.66
N ILE A 70 -15.11 -21.95 9.50
CA ILE A 70 -14.35 -21.14 10.45
C ILE A 70 -13.39 -20.22 9.70
N ILE A 71 -12.65 -20.74 8.71
CA ILE A 71 -11.71 -19.96 7.90
C ILE A 71 -12.42 -18.80 7.19
N ARG A 72 -13.59 -19.05 6.57
CA ARG A 72 -14.40 -17.99 5.95
C ARG A 72 -14.75 -16.89 6.96
N LYS A 73 -15.20 -17.27 8.15
CA LYS A 73 -15.50 -16.29 9.20
C LYS A 73 -14.27 -15.50 9.62
N ILE A 74 -13.09 -16.14 9.71
CA ILE A 74 -11.84 -15.42 9.98
C ILE A 74 -11.58 -14.37 8.92
N ILE A 75 -11.65 -14.75 7.65
CA ILE A 75 -11.41 -13.85 6.51
C ILE A 75 -12.38 -12.66 6.54
N ASP A 76 -13.65 -12.89 6.89
CA ASP A 76 -14.70 -11.87 6.85
C ASP A 76 -14.69 -10.93 8.06
N GLU A 77 -14.35 -11.43 9.26
CA GLU A 77 -14.57 -10.70 10.51
C GLU A 77 -13.29 -10.38 11.30
N TYR A 78 -12.18 -11.10 11.08
CA TYR A 78 -11.01 -11.06 11.95
C TYR A 78 -9.69 -10.84 11.21
N ARG A 79 -8.79 -10.06 11.81
CA ARG A 79 -7.46 -9.78 11.25
C ARG A 79 -6.40 -10.53 12.07
N VAL A 80 -6.31 -11.83 11.86
CA VAL A 80 -5.42 -12.77 12.56
C VAL A 80 -4.81 -13.75 11.54
N PRO A 81 -3.52 -14.12 11.64
CA PRO A 81 -2.94 -15.06 10.69
C PRO A 81 -3.49 -16.47 10.92
N VAL A 82 -3.77 -17.18 9.84
CA VAL A 82 -4.35 -18.53 9.86
C VAL A 82 -3.41 -19.51 9.18
N ALA A 83 -3.31 -20.70 9.75
CA ALA A 83 -2.70 -21.86 9.12
C ALA A 83 -3.67 -23.04 9.14
N VAL A 84 -3.69 -23.83 8.07
CA VAL A 84 -4.48 -25.05 7.98
C VAL A 84 -3.58 -26.26 8.21
N MET A 85 -3.95 -27.16 9.12
CA MET A 85 -3.24 -28.43 9.33
C MET A 85 -4.21 -29.57 9.09
N THR A 86 -4.07 -30.31 8.00
CA THR A 86 -5.08 -31.32 7.64
C THR A 86 -4.51 -32.56 6.95
N GLY A 87 -5.18 -33.69 7.13
CA GLY A 87 -4.89 -34.93 6.40
C GLY A 87 -5.55 -34.98 5.02
N THR A 88 -6.57 -34.15 4.77
CA THR A 88 -7.29 -34.06 3.50
C THR A 88 -7.35 -32.60 3.06
N PRO A 89 -6.56 -32.18 2.06
CA PRO A 89 -6.50 -30.78 1.61
C PRO A 89 -7.73 -30.40 0.77
N ASP A 90 -8.93 -30.60 1.31
CA ASP A 90 -10.21 -30.19 0.69
C ASP A 90 -10.59 -28.79 1.20
N THR A 91 -9.74 -27.81 0.86
CA THR A 91 -9.85 -26.44 1.35
C THR A 91 -10.62 -25.55 0.38
N GLU A 92 -11.52 -24.73 0.92
CA GLU A 92 -12.29 -23.64 0.27
C GLU A 92 -11.46 -22.50 -0.35
N LEU A 93 -10.13 -22.55 -0.21
CA LEU A 93 -9.24 -21.41 -0.42
C LEU A 93 -8.94 -21.21 -1.90
N GLU A 94 -8.99 -19.96 -2.34
CA GLU A 94 -8.50 -19.56 -3.66
C GLU A 94 -6.98 -19.81 -3.78
N GLU A 95 -6.49 -20.07 -4.99
CA GLU A 95 -5.05 -20.30 -5.25
C GLU A 95 -4.17 -19.11 -4.81
N SER A 96 -4.71 -17.89 -4.84
CA SER A 96 -4.03 -16.67 -4.40
C SER A 96 -4.10 -16.40 -2.89
N SER A 97 -4.76 -17.27 -2.12
CA SER A 97 -4.89 -17.09 -0.68
C SER A 97 -3.52 -17.07 0.02
N PRO A 98 -3.27 -16.11 0.94
CA PRO A 98 -2.04 -16.10 1.73
C PRO A 98 -2.03 -17.16 2.84
N ILE A 99 -3.15 -17.86 3.08
CA ILE A 99 -3.29 -18.89 4.13
C ILE A 99 -2.54 -20.15 3.69
N ARG A 100 -1.62 -20.61 4.54
CA ARG A 100 -0.79 -21.79 4.25
C ARG A 100 -1.49 -23.08 4.68
N ILE A 101 -1.42 -24.08 3.83
CA ILE A 101 -1.94 -25.43 4.07
C ILE A 101 -0.77 -26.37 4.35
N TYR A 102 -0.83 -27.05 5.49
CA TYR A 102 0.13 -28.02 5.97
C TYR A 102 -0.53 -29.40 6.01
N LYS A 103 0.16 -30.41 5.47
CA LYS A 103 -0.38 -31.78 5.40
C LYS A 103 0.08 -32.59 6.62
N LYS A 104 -0.88 -33.23 7.30
CA LYS A 104 -0.60 -34.16 8.41
C LYS A 104 0.34 -35.28 7.92
N GLY A 105 1.44 -35.52 8.64
CA GLY A 105 2.47 -36.50 8.28
C GLY A 105 3.60 -35.97 7.39
N GLU A 106 3.42 -34.84 6.70
CA GLU A 106 4.48 -34.17 5.92
C GLU A 106 5.02 -32.92 6.62
N SER A 107 4.18 -32.25 7.39
CA SER A 107 4.51 -31.01 8.11
C SER A 107 4.42 -31.20 9.62
N SER A 108 5.17 -30.38 10.37
CA SER A 108 5.14 -30.39 11.83
C SER A 108 4.45 -29.15 12.41
N TYR A 109 3.90 -29.28 13.63
CA TYR A 109 3.38 -28.13 14.37
C TYR A 109 4.44 -27.05 14.62
N GLU A 110 5.71 -27.42 14.73
CA GLU A 110 6.82 -26.49 14.92
C GLU A 110 6.99 -25.57 13.69
N GLU A 111 6.87 -26.12 12.48
CA GLU A 111 6.90 -25.35 11.23
C GLU A 111 5.73 -24.36 11.14
N ILE A 112 4.54 -24.81 11.51
CA ILE A 112 3.32 -23.99 11.52
C ILE A 112 3.48 -22.81 12.49
N VAL A 113 3.88 -23.11 13.73
CA VAL A 113 4.04 -22.11 14.78
C VAL A 113 5.12 -21.09 14.41
N ASN A 114 6.27 -21.54 13.89
CA ASN A 114 7.32 -20.64 13.43
C ASN A 114 6.87 -19.75 12.26
N SER A 115 6.04 -20.29 11.35
CA SER A 115 5.44 -19.52 10.26
C SER A 115 4.48 -18.43 10.76
N LEU A 116 3.64 -18.76 11.75
CA LEU A 116 2.73 -17.80 12.38
C LEU A 116 3.50 -16.72 13.15
N ILE A 117 4.54 -17.10 13.92
CA ILE A 117 5.43 -16.15 14.62
C ILE A 117 6.07 -15.19 13.62
N LYS A 118 6.62 -15.70 12.52
CA LYS A 118 7.24 -14.88 11.48
C LYS A 118 6.22 -13.88 10.90
N SER A 119 5.00 -14.33 10.61
CA SER A 119 3.93 -13.49 10.09
C SER A 119 3.54 -12.38 11.08
N THR A 120 3.41 -12.72 12.37
CA THR A 120 3.06 -11.77 13.43
C THR A 120 4.18 -10.77 13.72
N SER A 121 5.45 -11.18 13.58
CA SER A 121 6.62 -10.33 13.78
C SER A 121 6.79 -9.23 12.74
N THR A 122 6.06 -9.27 11.60
CA THR A 122 6.10 -8.22 10.57
C THR A 122 5.57 -6.88 11.06
N GLY A 123 4.81 -6.86 12.15
CA GLY A 123 4.12 -5.69 12.66
C GLY A 123 2.74 -5.45 12.03
N LEU A 124 2.38 -6.15 10.95
CA LEU A 124 1.06 -6.01 10.28
C LEU A 124 -0.09 -6.13 11.28
N PHE A 125 -0.14 -7.24 12.02
CA PHE A 125 -1.20 -7.51 12.99
C PHE A 125 -1.13 -6.61 14.23
N ASN A 126 0.05 -6.07 14.57
CA ASN A 126 0.19 -5.08 15.62
C ASN A 126 -0.39 -3.72 15.22
N VAL A 127 -0.46 -3.42 13.91
CA VAL A 127 -1.05 -2.18 13.38
C VAL A 127 -2.55 -2.36 13.19
N ILE A 128 -2.98 -3.36 12.42
CA ILE A 128 -4.37 -3.50 11.95
C ILE A 128 -5.17 -4.61 12.64
N GLY A 129 -4.56 -5.45 13.48
CA GLY A 129 -5.27 -6.53 14.21
C GLY A 129 -6.37 -5.99 15.14
N GLY A 130 -7.22 -6.88 15.68
CA GLY A 130 -8.40 -6.50 16.49
C GLY A 130 -8.11 -5.68 17.76
N LYS A 131 -6.84 -5.60 18.21
CA LYS A 131 -6.37 -4.68 19.25
C LYS A 131 -5.11 -3.91 18.85
N GLY A 132 -4.88 -3.78 17.55
CA GLY A 132 -3.74 -3.09 16.98
C GLY A 132 -3.73 -1.60 17.26
N ILE A 133 -2.70 -0.92 16.75
CA ILE A 133 -2.54 0.54 16.89
C ILE A 133 -3.79 1.27 16.38
N ILE A 134 -4.33 0.88 15.23
CA ILE A 134 -5.50 1.54 14.64
C ILE A 134 -6.72 1.43 15.54
N GLU A 135 -7.01 0.27 16.14
CA GLU A 135 -8.17 0.10 17.02
C GLU A 135 -8.06 0.94 18.30
N ARG A 136 -6.85 1.07 18.86
CA ARG A 136 -6.60 1.95 20.01
C ARG A 136 -6.77 3.42 19.65
N VAL A 137 -6.23 3.81 18.49
CA VAL A 137 -6.37 5.17 17.94
C VAL A 137 -7.84 5.49 17.67
N MET A 138 -8.60 4.59 17.06
CA MET A 138 -10.03 4.78 16.79
C MET A 138 -10.84 4.94 18.07
N ASN A 139 -10.58 4.12 19.09
CA ASN A 139 -11.21 4.28 20.40
C ASN A 139 -10.89 5.65 21.03
N GLN A 140 -9.64 6.11 20.92
CA GLN A 140 -9.24 7.43 21.38
C GLN A 140 -9.95 8.54 20.60
N ILE A 141 -10.01 8.45 19.27
CA ILE A 141 -10.67 9.43 18.39
C ILE A 141 -12.17 9.51 18.73
N PHE A 142 -12.83 8.37 18.90
CA PHE A 142 -14.24 8.32 19.24
C PHE A 142 -14.53 9.04 20.56
N TRP A 143 -13.87 8.62 21.66
CA TRP A 143 -14.18 9.13 22.99
C TRP A 143 -13.65 10.54 23.26
N LYS A 144 -12.50 10.92 22.68
CA LYS A 144 -11.89 12.23 22.94
C LYS A 144 -12.24 13.31 21.93
N ASN A 145 -12.64 12.95 20.71
CA ASN A 145 -12.88 13.93 19.63
C ASN A 145 -14.30 13.88 19.07
N LEU A 146 -14.74 12.74 18.53
CA LEU A 146 -15.99 12.66 17.76
C LEU A 146 -17.24 12.73 18.65
N TYR A 147 -17.31 11.86 19.65
CA TYR A 147 -18.50 11.73 20.52
C TYR A 147 -18.76 12.97 21.39
N PRO A 148 -17.74 13.63 21.97
CA PRO A 148 -17.96 14.89 22.70
C PRO A 148 -18.61 16.01 21.85
N GLN A 149 -18.52 15.91 20.53
CA GLN A 149 -19.09 16.87 19.58
C GLN A 149 -20.40 16.38 18.96
N ILE A 150 -21.10 15.40 19.55
CA ILE A 150 -22.29 14.77 18.95
C ILE A 150 -23.35 15.78 18.48
N HIS A 151 -23.60 16.84 19.26
CA HIS A 151 -24.57 17.88 18.91
C HIS A 151 -24.22 18.67 17.65
N LEU A 152 -22.93 18.83 17.33
CA LEU A 152 -22.51 19.43 16.06
C LEU A 152 -22.98 18.56 14.89
N TRP A 153 -22.81 17.25 15.00
CA TRP A 153 -23.15 16.30 13.94
C TRP A 153 -24.67 16.14 13.79
N GLU A 154 -25.41 16.11 14.90
CA GLU A 154 -26.89 16.16 14.89
C GLU A 154 -27.38 17.38 14.09
N HIS A 155 -26.88 18.57 14.42
CA HIS A 155 -27.27 19.80 13.74
C HIS A 155 -26.86 19.86 12.25
N GLN A 156 -25.70 19.28 11.88
CA GLN A 156 -25.32 19.20 10.46
C GLN A 156 -26.21 18.22 9.68
N ARG A 157 -26.62 17.12 10.32
CA ARG A 157 -27.57 16.18 9.72
C ARG A 157 -28.94 16.82 9.53
N ASP A 158 -29.41 17.62 10.48
CA ASP A 158 -30.66 18.39 10.35
C ASP A 158 -30.63 19.38 9.18
N LYS A 159 -29.44 19.85 8.78
CA LYS A 159 -29.23 20.69 7.58
C LYS A 159 -29.13 19.89 6.27
N GLY A 160 -29.30 18.57 6.31
CA GLY A 160 -29.22 17.70 5.15
C GLY A 160 -27.80 17.37 4.70
N VAL A 161 -26.79 17.60 5.53
CA VAL A 161 -25.40 17.18 5.23
C VAL A 161 -25.28 15.67 5.36
N ASP A 162 -24.58 15.04 4.42
CA ASP A 162 -24.16 13.63 4.51
C ASP A 162 -23.05 13.50 5.58
N THR A 163 -23.49 13.41 6.84
CA THR A 163 -22.59 13.39 8.00
C THR A 163 -21.73 12.15 8.04
N GLU A 164 -22.15 11.02 7.47
CA GLU A 164 -21.36 9.79 7.45
C GLU A 164 -20.07 9.98 6.65
N LYS A 165 -20.15 10.54 5.44
CA LYS A 165 -18.96 10.84 4.63
C LYS A 165 -18.06 11.90 5.26
N VAL A 166 -18.66 12.89 5.94
CA VAL A 166 -17.89 13.93 6.64
C VAL A 166 -17.15 13.35 7.84
N LEU A 167 -17.82 12.56 8.67
CA LEU A 167 -17.24 11.89 9.84
C LEU A 167 -16.14 10.91 9.45
N LEU A 168 -16.32 10.16 8.36
CA LEU A 168 -15.28 9.28 7.83
C LEU A 168 -14.01 10.07 7.49
N ARG A 169 -14.15 11.15 6.72
CA ARG A 169 -13.01 12.03 6.37
C ARG A 169 -12.36 12.64 7.60
N TYR A 170 -13.17 13.03 8.59
CA TYR A 170 -12.68 13.64 9.82
C TYR A 170 -11.92 12.63 10.68
N ALA A 171 -12.42 11.39 10.81
CA ALA A 171 -11.71 10.31 11.50
C ALA A 171 -10.36 10.01 10.84
N ILE A 172 -10.30 9.95 9.50
CA ILE A 172 -9.05 9.75 8.76
C ILE A 172 -8.05 10.87 9.04
N ALA A 173 -8.50 12.13 9.07
CA ALA A 173 -7.63 13.26 9.40
C ALA A 173 -7.02 13.12 10.80
N HIS A 174 -7.81 12.72 11.80
CA HIS A 174 -7.29 12.44 13.14
C HIS A 174 -6.27 11.30 13.18
N ILE A 175 -6.49 10.24 12.39
CA ILE A 175 -5.52 9.15 12.28
C ILE A 175 -4.19 9.66 11.71
N GLN A 176 -4.23 10.48 10.65
CA GLN A 176 -3.05 11.06 10.03
C GLN A 176 -2.22 11.89 11.02
N GLU A 177 -2.87 12.80 11.76
CA GLU A 177 -2.19 13.64 12.76
C GLU A 177 -1.49 12.83 13.87
N LEU A 178 -1.99 11.64 14.19
CA LEU A 178 -1.42 10.78 15.22
C LEU A 178 -0.20 9.97 14.73
N ILE A 179 -0.11 9.73 13.42
CA ILE A 179 0.97 8.93 12.81
C ILE A 179 2.24 9.76 12.57
N ASP A 180 2.14 11.09 12.52
CA ASP A 180 3.23 11.98 12.08
C ASP A 180 4.41 12.17 13.07
N ASN A 181 4.42 11.49 14.22
CA ASN A 181 5.51 11.59 15.20
C ASN A 181 6.59 10.52 14.93
N GLU A 182 7.75 10.96 14.40
CA GLU A 182 8.94 10.16 14.06
C GLU A 182 8.73 9.09 12.97
N ILE A 183 8.53 9.56 11.73
CA ILE A 183 8.41 8.69 10.55
C ILE A 183 9.82 8.27 10.08
N PRO A 184 10.13 6.97 9.94
CA PRO A 184 11.36 6.52 9.27
C PRO A 184 11.37 6.96 7.79
N ALA A 185 12.49 6.77 7.10
CA ALA A 185 12.50 6.97 5.66
C ALA A 185 11.47 6.04 4.99
N TYR A 186 10.68 6.57 4.07
CA TYR A 186 9.71 5.80 3.29
C TYR A 186 10.39 4.64 2.56
N VAL A 187 9.77 3.46 2.58
CA VAL A 187 10.12 2.36 1.68
C VAL A 187 9.37 2.50 0.36
N THR A 188 9.91 1.93 -0.71
CA THR A 188 9.40 2.18 -2.07
C THR A 188 7.97 1.69 -2.29
N GLU A 189 7.57 0.63 -1.59
CA GLU A 189 6.27 0.01 -1.65
C GLU A 189 5.17 0.97 -1.18
N GLU A 190 5.49 1.88 -0.25
CA GLU A 190 4.56 2.90 0.23
C GLU A 190 4.11 3.87 -0.86
N MET A 191 4.78 3.95 -2.00
CA MET A 191 4.32 4.81 -3.08
C MET A 191 3.03 4.29 -3.75
N TYR A 192 2.76 2.99 -3.66
CA TYR A 192 1.74 2.31 -4.46
C TYR A 192 0.64 1.69 -3.60
N ILE A 193 -0.59 1.71 -4.13
CA ILE A 193 -1.74 0.97 -3.64
C ILE A 193 -2.05 -0.08 -4.71
N LYS A 194 -1.88 -1.36 -4.36
CA LYS A 194 -2.15 -2.51 -5.22
C LYS A 194 -2.82 -3.65 -4.45
N PRO A 195 -3.91 -4.24 -4.95
CA PRO A 195 -4.69 -3.75 -6.09
C PRO A 195 -5.30 -2.37 -5.77
N PRO A 196 -5.71 -1.58 -6.78
CA PRO A 196 -6.50 -0.38 -6.55
C PRO A 196 -7.77 -0.71 -5.76
N ILE A 197 -8.17 0.18 -4.86
CA ILE A 197 -9.35 -0.01 -3.99
C ILE A 197 -10.65 -0.08 -4.82
N ASP A 198 -10.69 0.67 -5.92
CA ASP A 198 -11.75 0.59 -6.91
C ASP A 198 -11.17 0.79 -8.31
N GLU A 199 -12.00 0.51 -9.31
CA GLU A 199 -11.64 0.62 -10.72
C GLU A 199 -11.82 2.05 -11.27
N ALA A 200 -12.18 3.02 -10.43
CA ALA A 200 -12.46 4.37 -10.89
C ALA A 200 -11.17 5.11 -11.26
N ILE A 201 -11.21 5.84 -12.36
CA ILE A 201 -10.08 6.65 -12.82
C ILE A 201 -9.90 7.85 -11.90
N LYS A 202 -8.81 7.84 -11.14
CA LYS A 202 -8.44 8.90 -10.19
C LYS A 202 -7.08 9.50 -10.56
N THR A 203 -6.82 10.72 -10.11
CA THR A 203 -5.50 11.35 -10.25
C THR A 203 -4.42 10.45 -9.64
N GLY A 204 -3.31 10.23 -10.33
CA GLY A 204 -2.25 9.29 -9.91
C GLY A 204 -2.57 7.81 -10.14
N SER A 205 -3.69 7.47 -10.80
CA SER A 205 -3.90 6.09 -11.28
C SER A 205 -2.91 5.79 -12.40
N ILE A 206 -2.34 4.60 -12.38
CA ILE A 206 -1.50 4.08 -13.45
C ILE A 206 -2.37 3.19 -14.34
N LEU A 207 -2.43 3.55 -15.62
CA LEU A 207 -3.16 2.86 -16.67
C LEU A 207 -2.18 2.19 -17.61
N LYS A 208 -2.56 1.03 -18.14
CA LYS A 208 -1.77 0.29 -19.12
C LYS A 208 -2.45 0.36 -20.48
N SER A 209 -1.70 0.79 -21.49
CA SER A 209 -2.16 0.82 -22.88
C SER A 209 -2.43 -0.60 -23.36
N LYS A 210 -3.60 -0.82 -23.96
CA LYS A 210 -4.00 -2.11 -24.56
C LYS A 210 -3.20 -2.44 -25.83
N ARG A 211 -2.65 -1.41 -26.49
CA ARG A 211 -1.95 -1.56 -27.77
C ARG A 211 -0.53 -2.11 -27.61
N ASP A 212 0.23 -1.53 -26.68
CA ASP A 212 1.67 -1.74 -26.55
C ASP A 212 2.11 -2.03 -25.11
N GLY A 213 1.19 -2.02 -24.15
CA GLY A 213 1.47 -2.28 -22.73
C GLY A 213 2.18 -1.12 -22.03
N LEU A 214 2.35 0.03 -22.68
CA LEU A 214 2.99 1.20 -22.08
C LEU A 214 2.15 1.74 -20.91
N CYS A 215 2.80 2.03 -19.79
CA CYS A 215 2.15 2.58 -18.61
C CYS A 215 2.07 4.10 -18.69
N SER A 216 0.96 4.67 -18.21
CA SER A 216 0.74 6.11 -18.13
C SER A 216 0.08 6.48 -16.81
N VAL A 217 0.44 7.62 -16.24
CA VAL A 217 -0.18 8.15 -15.02
C VAL A 217 -1.23 9.19 -15.35
N VAL A 218 -2.37 9.15 -14.67
CA VAL A 218 -3.42 10.17 -14.78
C VAL A 218 -3.02 11.42 -14.00
N LEU A 219 -2.96 12.57 -14.66
CA LEU A 219 -2.59 13.85 -14.05
C LEU A 219 -3.77 14.83 -13.90
N SER A 220 -4.94 14.52 -14.46
CA SER A 220 -6.14 15.35 -14.27
C SER A 220 -6.44 15.56 -12.78
N PRO A 221 -6.72 16.80 -12.33
CA PRO A 221 -7.11 17.07 -10.95
C PRO A 221 -8.33 16.26 -10.49
N PRO A 222 -8.46 15.93 -9.19
CA PRO A 222 -9.60 15.16 -8.68
C PRO A 222 -10.95 15.83 -8.95
N CYS A 223 -11.01 17.16 -8.97
CA CYS A 223 -12.24 17.91 -9.23
C CYS A 223 -12.74 17.80 -10.68
N ASP A 224 -11.87 17.45 -11.62
CA ASP A 224 -12.20 17.22 -13.04
C ASP A 224 -12.66 15.78 -13.27
N LEU A 225 -12.10 14.84 -12.51
CA LEU A 225 -12.46 13.42 -12.54
C LEU A 225 -13.73 13.09 -11.75
N ALA A 226 -14.31 14.08 -11.06
CA ALA A 226 -15.54 13.90 -10.30
C ALA A 226 -16.70 13.45 -11.20
N VAL A 227 -17.38 12.38 -10.81
CA VAL A 227 -18.51 11.82 -11.55
C VAL A 227 -19.82 12.47 -11.09
N HIS A 228 -20.56 13.05 -12.04
CA HIS A 228 -21.90 13.59 -11.82
C HIS A 228 -22.87 12.92 -12.78
N ASN A 229 -23.96 12.35 -12.26
CA ASN A 229 -24.96 11.62 -13.06
C ASN A 229 -24.33 10.52 -13.95
N GLY A 230 -23.33 9.81 -13.43
CA GLY A 230 -22.63 8.73 -14.14
C GLY A 230 -21.62 9.19 -15.20
N LYS A 231 -21.38 10.50 -15.35
CA LYS A 231 -20.38 11.03 -16.29
C LYS A 231 -19.26 11.77 -15.57
N ILE A 232 -18.03 11.55 -16.02
CA ILE A 232 -16.87 12.35 -15.60
C ILE A 232 -17.12 13.81 -16.01
N LYS A 233 -16.84 14.75 -15.11
CA LYS A 233 -17.12 16.18 -15.31
C LYS A 233 -16.33 16.77 -16.48
N THR A 234 -15.08 16.36 -16.67
CA THR A 234 -14.24 16.80 -17.79
C THR A 234 -14.50 15.99 -19.06
N ASP A 235 -14.40 16.65 -20.22
CA ASP A 235 -14.39 16.02 -21.54
C ASP A 235 -12.97 15.54 -21.93
N ARG A 236 -11.95 15.90 -21.14
CA ARG A 236 -10.55 15.59 -21.37
C ARG A 236 -9.84 15.11 -20.10
N ILE A 237 -9.32 13.90 -20.16
CA ILE A 237 -8.49 13.29 -19.13
C ILE A 237 -7.03 13.40 -19.57
N LEU A 238 -6.20 13.94 -18.67
CA LEU A 238 -4.78 14.17 -18.87
C LEU A 238 -4.00 12.95 -18.39
N LEU A 239 -3.15 12.42 -19.26
CA LEU A 239 -2.21 11.34 -18.96
C LEU A 239 -0.78 11.80 -19.23
N CYS A 240 0.17 11.09 -18.62
CA CYS A 240 1.59 11.27 -18.88
C CYS A 240 2.27 9.90 -18.95
N GLU A 241 3.01 9.64 -20.02
CA GLU A 241 3.70 8.35 -20.19
C GLU A 241 4.79 8.13 -19.14
N ILE A 242 4.95 6.86 -18.75
CA ILE A 242 6.02 6.39 -17.87
C ILE A 242 7.07 5.70 -18.73
N ASP A 243 8.24 6.31 -18.86
CA ASP A 243 9.39 5.72 -19.54
C ASP A 243 10.00 4.60 -18.70
N ASP A 244 10.48 3.56 -19.39
CA ASP A 244 11.11 2.40 -18.78
C ASP A 244 12.36 2.77 -17.96
N HIS A 245 12.44 2.22 -16.76
CA HIS A 245 13.48 2.54 -15.80
C HIS A 245 14.87 2.16 -16.32
N ASP A 246 15.02 0.94 -16.85
CA ASP A 246 16.31 0.39 -17.25
C ASP A 246 16.81 1.04 -18.54
N LEU A 247 15.90 1.33 -19.48
CA LEU A 247 16.22 2.06 -20.70
C LEU A 247 16.77 3.45 -20.40
N ILE A 248 16.12 4.21 -19.50
CA ILE A 248 16.56 5.55 -19.14
C ILE A 248 17.88 5.47 -18.38
N ASN A 249 17.99 4.62 -17.35
CA ASN A 249 19.19 4.51 -16.54
C ASN A 249 20.40 4.04 -17.34
N THR A 250 20.23 3.11 -18.28
CA THR A 250 21.29 2.65 -19.18
C THR A 250 21.85 3.81 -20.01
N LYS A 251 20.97 4.65 -20.58
CA LYS A 251 21.38 5.83 -21.34
C LYS A 251 22.08 6.87 -20.47
N LEU A 252 21.63 7.07 -19.23
CA LEU A 252 22.21 8.05 -18.31
C LEU A 252 23.66 7.73 -17.95
N ILE A 253 24.00 6.45 -17.81
CA ILE A 253 25.35 6.01 -17.43
C ILE A 253 26.22 5.63 -18.64
N GLU A 254 25.71 5.80 -19.86
CA GLU A 254 26.43 5.45 -21.08
C GLU A 254 27.78 6.18 -21.16
N GLY A 255 28.83 5.44 -21.51
CA GLY A 255 30.20 5.97 -21.56
C GLY A 255 30.85 6.24 -20.19
N MET A 256 30.14 6.02 -19.07
CA MET A 256 30.76 6.06 -17.75
C MET A 256 31.49 4.74 -17.46
N THR A 257 32.63 4.82 -16.78
CA THR A 257 33.45 3.64 -16.44
C THR A 257 33.61 3.42 -14.94
N LYS A 258 33.36 4.44 -14.12
CA LYS A 258 33.49 4.37 -12.65
C LYS A 258 32.13 4.19 -12.01
N THR A 259 31.95 3.10 -11.25
CA THR A 259 30.72 2.79 -10.52
C THR A 259 30.25 3.93 -9.63
N SER A 260 31.15 4.58 -8.88
CA SER A 260 30.79 5.71 -8.02
C SER A 260 30.27 6.94 -8.78
N LYS A 261 30.66 7.11 -10.05
CA LYS A 261 30.11 8.16 -10.93
C LYS A 261 28.71 7.78 -11.42
N MET A 262 28.51 6.51 -11.76
CA MET A 262 27.20 5.96 -12.14
C MET A 262 26.21 6.11 -10.98
N GLU A 263 26.58 5.67 -9.77
CA GLU A 263 25.76 5.79 -8.56
C GLU A 263 25.34 7.24 -8.29
N LYS A 264 26.28 8.20 -8.37
CA LYS A 264 25.96 9.63 -8.20
C LYS A 264 25.00 10.16 -9.27
N CYS A 265 25.15 9.72 -10.52
CA CYS A 265 24.26 10.11 -11.61
C CYS A 265 22.84 9.55 -11.41
N ILE A 266 22.73 8.27 -11.07
CA ILE A 266 21.45 7.63 -10.77
C ILE A 266 20.82 8.25 -9.52
N ALA A 267 21.59 8.49 -8.45
CA ALA A 267 21.11 9.15 -7.24
C ALA A 267 20.52 10.53 -7.51
N ALA A 268 21.17 11.34 -8.36
CA ALA A 268 20.63 12.64 -8.79
C ALA A 268 19.31 12.49 -9.56
N THR A 269 19.16 11.39 -10.31
CA THR A 269 17.97 11.11 -11.13
C THR A 269 16.80 10.64 -10.27
N ILE A 270 17.00 9.69 -9.36
CA ILE A 270 15.94 9.18 -8.47
C ILE A 270 15.53 10.20 -7.41
N ASN A 271 16.44 11.10 -7.02
CA ASN A 271 16.11 12.27 -6.20
C ASN A 271 15.47 13.41 -7.00
N ASN A 272 15.07 13.18 -8.25
CA ASN A 272 14.35 14.14 -9.09
C ASN A 272 15.11 15.46 -9.37
N ASN A 273 16.44 15.44 -9.23
CA ASN A 273 17.33 16.59 -9.39
C ASN A 273 18.12 16.57 -10.71
N TYR A 274 18.13 15.46 -11.43
CA TYR A 274 18.85 15.34 -12.71
C TYR A 274 18.19 16.11 -13.83
N SER A 275 16.88 15.91 -13.99
CA SER A 275 16.13 16.62 -14.99
C SER A 275 14.82 17.12 -14.42
N GLU A 276 14.43 18.21 -15.02
CA GLU A 276 13.28 18.99 -14.65
C GLU A 276 11.96 18.40 -15.20
N TYR A 277 12.04 17.42 -16.12
CA TYR A 277 10.89 16.81 -16.81
C TYR A 277 10.67 15.34 -16.48
N TYR A 278 11.64 14.66 -15.85
CA TYR A 278 11.45 13.30 -15.34
C TYR A 278 11.03 13.31 -13.88
N HIS A 279 10.04 12.49 -13.54
CA HIS A 279 9.70 12.13 -12.17
C HIS A 279 9.84 10.63 -11.94
N TRP A 280 10.75 10.26 -11.05
CA TRP A 280 11.06 8.88 -10.74
C TRP A 280 9.92 8.18 -9.99
N LEU A 281 9.59 6.98 -10.44
CA LEU A 281 8.72 6.02 -9.79
C LEU A 281 9.56 4.77 -9.46
N PRO A 282 9.68 4.37 -8.18
CA PRO A 282 10.50 3.24 -7.80
C PRO A 282 9.99 1.91 -8.37
N SER A 283 10.93 1.03 -8.69
CA SER A 283 10.65 -0.37 -9.01
C SER A 283 10.63 -1.22 -7.74
N ASN A 284 9.63 -2.07 -7.56
CA ASN A 284 9.52 -3.02 -6.45
C ASN A 284 8.54 -4.16 -6.79
N SER A 285 8.18 -4.97 -5.78
CA SER A 285 7.26 -6.10 -5.93
C SER A 285 5.84 -5.71 -6.39
N LEU A 286 5.43 -4.46 -6.21
CA LEU A 286 4.11 -3.97 -6.58
C LEU A 286 4.09 -3.40 -8.01
N PHE A 287 5.11 -2.65 -8.41
CA PHE A 287 5.20 -2.00 -9.72
C PHE A 287 6.63 -1.99 -10.27
N ASN A 288 6.76 -2.13 -11.58
CA ASN A 288 8.07 -2.09 -12.25
C ASN A 288 8.73 -0.70 -12.21
N GLY A 289 8.00 0.35 -11.82
CA GLY A 289 8.54 1.71 -11.72
C GLY A 289 8.76 2.35 -13.09
N GLY A 290 9.61 3.38 -13.13
CA GLY A 290 9.95 4.11 -14.34
C GLY A 290 10.13 5.60 -14.10
N TYR A 291 10.05 6.38 -15.17
CA TYR A 291 10.10 7.83 -15.10
C TYR A 291 8.87 8.43 -15.77
N ILE A 292 8.00 9.10 -15.01
CA ILE A 292 6.97 9.94 -15.61
C ILE A 292 7.68 11.03 -16.41
N ASN A 293 7.40 11.09 -17.70
CA ASN A 293 8.06 12.03 -18.59
C ASN A 293 7.10 13.16 -18.95
N PHE A 294 7.24 14.31 -18.29
CA PHE A 294 6.37 15.48 -18.48
C PHE A 294 6.42 16.07 -19.91
N ARG A 295 7.27 15.57 -20.81
CA ARG A 295 7.24 15.88 -22.25
C ARG A 295 6.23 15.02 -23.03
N LYS A 296 5.80 13.89 -22.47
CA LYS A 296 4.94 12.88 -23.10
C LYS A 296 3.54 12.92 -22.51
N VAL A 297 2.96 14.12 -22.55
CA VAL A 297 1.60 14.38 -22.06
C VAL A 297 0.61 14.03 -23.15
N LEU A 298 -0.42 13.28 -22.78
CA LEU A 298 -1.50 12.82 -23.65
C LEU A 298 -2.84 13.30 -23.09
N SER A 299 -3.85 13.42 -23.96
CA SER A 299 -5.21 13.70 -23.51
C SER A 299 -6.24 12.91 -24.31
N TYR A 300 -7.19 12.31 -23.59
CA TYR A 300 -8.25 11.48 -24.15
C TYR A 300 -9.60 11.95 -23.65
N SER A 301 -10.66 11.76 -24.43
CA SER A 301 -12.02 11.77 -23.84
C SER A 301 -12.21 10.54 -22.95
N PRO A 302 -13.17 10.57 -22.00
CA PRO A 302 -13.49 9.39 -21.19
C PRO A 302 -13.73 8.13 -22.03
N GLU A 303 -14.48 8.25 -23.13
CA GLU A 303 -14.83 7.11 -23.99
C GLU A 303 -13.60 6.54 -24.70
N SER A 304 -12.76 7.38 -25.32
CA SER A 304 -11.54 6.91 -25.98
C SER A 304 -10.52 6.36 -24.99
N LEU A 305 -10.51 6.86 -23.75
CA LEU A 305 -9.64 6.33 -22.72
C LEU A 305 -10.01 4.89 -22.36
N GLU A 306 -11.31 4.61 -22.21
CA GLU A 306 -11.82 3.26 -21.97
C GLU A 306 -11.51 2.31 -23.13
N GLU A 307 -11.45 2.78 -24.36
CA GLU A 307 -11.09 1.98 -25.54
C GLU A 307 -9.59 1.64 -25.55
N GLU A 308 -8.72 2.62 -25.30
CA GLU A 308 -7.26 2.54 -25.47
C GLU A 308 -6.52 1.94 -24.26
N TYR A 309 -7.08 2.05 -23.06
CA TYR A 309 -6.42 1.63 -21.82
C TYR A 309 -7.21 0.55 -21.05
N GLU A 310 -6.47 -0.27 -20.32
CA GLU A 310 -7.02 -1.14 -19.28
C GLU A 310 -7.53 -0.31 -18.09
N LYS A 311 -8.32 -0.94 -17.22
CA LYS A 311 -8.70 -0.35 -15.93
C LYS A 311 -7.43 -0.05 -15.08
N PRO A 312 -7.51 0.87 -14.10
CA PRO A 312 -6.39 1.13 -13.20
C PRO A 312 -5.75 -0.15 -12.66
N ILE A 313 -4.44 -0.29 -12.84
CA ILE A 313 -3.68 -1.45 -12.34
C ILE A 313 -3.04 -1.17 -10.98
N ILE A 314 -2.73 0.11 -10.71
CA ILE A 314 -2.08 0.62 -9.49
C ILE A 314 -2.54 2.05 -9.27
N LYS A 315 -2.66 2.47 -8.00
CA LYS A 315 -2.85 3.87 -7.63
C LYS A 315 -1.65 4.38 -6.84
N ILE A 316 -1.06 5.50 -7.25
CA ILE A 316 -0.03 6.19 -6.46
C ILE A 316 -0.71 6.83 -5.24
N GLN A 317 -0.15 6.69 -4.04
CA GLN A 317 -0.74 7.27 -2.84
C GLN A 317 -0.81 8.80 -2.93
N GLU A 318 -1.86 9.38 -2.34
CA GLU A 318 -2.19 10.80 -2.48
C GLU A 318 -1.05 11.74 -2.01
N TYR A 319 -0.31 11.32 -0.98
CA TYR A 319 0.85 12.06 -0.49
C TYR A 319 1.89 12.29 -1.59
N PHE A 320 2.24 11.25 -2.37
CA PHE A 320 3.22 11.35 -3.45
C PHE A 320 2.63 11.99 -4.73
N VAL A 321 1.33 11.81 -4.99
CA VAL A 321 0.64 12.46 -6.13
C VAL A 321 0.79 13.98 -6.05
N LYS A 322 0.69 14.58 -4.87
CA LYS A 322 0.89 16.03 -4.69
C LYS A 322 2.26 16.49 -5.18
N SER A 323 3.32 15.72 -4.90
CA SER A 323 4.68 16.00 -5.38
C SER A 323 4.78 15.89 -6.91
N ILE A 324 4.17 14.85 -7.50
CA ILE A 324 4.11 14.67 -8.96
C ILE A 324 3.42 15.86 -9.62
N LEU A 325 2.22 16.23 -9.16
CA LEU A 325 1.45 17.35 -9.71
C LEU A 325 2.16 18.69 -9.54
N GLY A 326 2.82 18.90 -8.39
CA GLY A 326 3.64 20.09 -8.14
C GLY A 326 4.78 20.21 -9.16
N ARG A 327 5.55 19.13 -9.36
CA ARG A 327 6.64 19.12 -10.34
C ARG A 327 6.14 19.25 -11.78
N PHE A 328 5.02 18.60 -12.11
CA PHE A 328 4.39 18.75 -13.42
C PHE A 328 3.97 20.19 -13.68
N SER A 329 3.31 20.83 -12.70
CA SER A 329 2.89 22.23 -12.79
C SER A 329 4.08 23.17 -12.94
N SER A 330 5.15 22.97 -12.15
CA SER A 330 6.40 23.74 -12.28
C SER A 330 7.06 23.55 -13.64
N TYR A 331 7.04 22.33 -14.20
CA TYR A 331 7.57 22.05 -15.54
C TYR A 331 6.76 22.77 -16.62
N TYR A 332 5.44 22.65 -16.57
CA TYR A 332 4.56 23.17 -17.61
C TYR A 332 4.41 24.71 -17.56
N ALA A 333 4.61 25.31 -16.38
CA ALA A 333 4.53 26.77 -16.21
C ALA A 333 5.81 27.52 -16.64
N ARG A 334 6.88 26.81 -17.04
CA ARG A 334 8.15 27.46 -17.41
C ARG A 334 7.94 28.43 -18.55
N GLN A 335 8.31 29.68 -18.28
CA GLN A 335 8.50 30.68 -19.30
C GLN A 335 9.91 30.49 -19.85
N GLY A 336 10.03 30.12 -21.13
CA GLY A 336 11.33 30.07 -21.78
C GLY A 336 11.95 31.46 -21.81
N GLN A 337 13.22 31.58 -21.43
CA GLN A 337 13.98 32.80 -21.70
C GLN A 337 14.40 32.77 -23.17
N PRO A 338 14.20 33.87 -23.94
CA PRO A 338 14.75 33.97 -25.28
C PRO A 338 16.27 33.75 -25.26
N ASP A 339 16.76 32.96 -26.20
CA ASP A 339 18.19 32.71 -26.32
C ASP A 339 18.87 33.95 -26.88
N PHE A 340 19.80 34.52 -26.10
CA PHE A 340 20.67 35.61 -26.54
C PHE A 340 22.09 35.07 -26.66
N LYS A 341 22.98 35.80 -27.33
CA LYS A 341 24.41 35.54 -27.24
C LYS A 341 24.93 36.00 -25.88
N PHE A 342 24.60 35.22 -24.84
CA PHE A 342 24.84 35.60 -23.46
C PHE A 342 26.31 35.84 -23.15
N GLU A 343 27.22 35.13 -23.81
CA GLU A 343 28.66 35.35 -23.69
C GLU A 343 29.06 36.75 -24.21
N ASP A 344 28.53 37.14 -25.37
CA ASP A 344 28.76 38.46 -25.96
C ASP A 344 28.19 39.57 -25.06
N GLU A 345 26.94 39.43 -24.61
CA GLU A 345 26.29 40.39 -23.71
C GLU A 345 27.02 40.50 -22.36
N ALA A 346 27.48 39.38 -21.79
CA ALA A 346 28.23 39.38 -20.55
C ALA A 346 29.59 40.10 -20.71
N ALA A 347 30.29 39.87 -21.82
CA ALA A 347 31.54 40.56 -22.11
C ALA A 347 31.36 42.08 -22.19
N LEU A 348 30.30 42.54 -22.90
CA LEU A 348 29.96 43.96 -23.01
C LEU A 348 29.64 44.59 -21.64
N ILE A 349 28.91 43.87 -20.78
CA ILE A 349 28.59 44.33 -19.42
C ILE A 349 29.86 44.45 -18.58
N VAL A 350 30.76 43.47 -18.63
CA VAL A 350 32.02 43.48 -17.89
C VAL A 350 32.91 44.65 -18.34
N GLU A 351 33.02 44.87 -19.65
CA GLU A 351 33.79 46.01 -20.19
C GLU A 351 33.25 47.35 -19.67
N LYS A 352 31.92 47.52 -19.69
CA LYS A 352 31.26 48.71 -19.15
C LYS A 352 31.54 48.91 -17.66
N ILE A 353 31.47 47.84 -16.86
CA ILE A 353 31.76 47.92 -15.41
C ILE A 353 33.22 48.29 -15.16
N GLN A 354 34.16 47.70 -15.91
CA GLN A 354 35.59 48.00 -15.77
C GLN A 354 35.90 49.46 -16.12
N GLN A 355 35.25 50.03 -17.13
CA GLN A 355 35.38 51.45 -17.46
C GLN A 355 34.84 52.38 -16.36
N LEU A 356 33.78 51.98 -15.65
CA LEU A 356 33.21 52.73 -14.53
C LEU A 356 34.06 52.65 -13.25
N VAL A 357 34.80 51.57 -13.04
CA VAL A 357 35.68 51.38 -11.87
C VAL A 357 37.03 52.08 -12.04
N ASN A 358 37.45 52.33 -13.29
CA ASN A 358 38.72 52.99 -13.62
C ASN A 358 38.59 54.52 -13.83
N GLN A 359 37.39 55.08 -13.61
CA GLN A 359 37.14 56.53 -13.45
C GLN A 359 37.03 56.85 -11.97
#